data_AF-A0A9D1NP13-F1
#
_entry.id   AF-A0A9D1NP13-F1
#
_cell.length_a   1.000
_cell.length_b   1.000
_cell.length_c   1.000
_cell.angle_alpha   90.00
_cell.angle_beta   90.00
_cell.angle_gamma   90.00
#
_symmetry.space_group_name_H-M   'P 1'
#
loop_
_entity.id
_entity.type
_entity.pdbx_description
1 polymer ?
#
loop_
_entity_poly.entity_id
_entity_poly.type
_entity_poly.pdbx_seq_one_letter_code
_entity_poly.pdbx_strand_id
1 'polypeptide(L)'
;MDTARFKSLGGRLLTLCVFRELLDDPVIKSVCELLNSSWDGTNTASLYCEFCSRLYKRNGGDIYGCVEQLVFDSENVYVRKIGKNMPPDEAVKKSLERELLILGELCSLDSGELIAAIGCEYELPGFISNSKSGDAGDLPAAYMHRLENIRKYGYGRYSHHPMFTIGEGGEILPVKNPDGIRLEELAEYELQKNQILENTKALLEGRPAANILLTGDAGTGKSSTIKAVANELYPEGLRIIEVRKDQLGFIPGLLDELAENPLCFILFIDDLSFLSDDDDFNGLKAVLEGSVSARSRNVVVYATSNRRHIVRERFEDREGGEVHRNDAMQEMISLSDRFGLHILFSRPDKKTYLSIVAKLCHSAGLDPDSPDIQAEAERFALMRGGRSARLARQFVDSLIAGQG
;
A
#
# COMPACT_ATOMS: atom_id res chain seq x y z
N MET A 1 30.80 -16.58 32.48
CA MET A 1 30.16 -16.59 31.14
C MET A 1 30.63 -15.38 30.36
N ASP A 2 30.70 -15.49 29.03
CA ASP A 2 31.32 -14.51 28.14
C ASP A 2 30.44 -13.26 27.93
N THR A 3 30.40 -12.39 28.94
CA THR A 3 29.72 -11.09 28.86
C THR A 3 30.48 -10.09 27.99
N ALA A 4 31.74 -10.38 27.63
CA ALA A 4 32.57 -9.50 26.81
C ALA A 4 32.04 -9.41 25.38
N ARG A 5 31.56 -10.54 24.81
CA ARG A 5 30.88 -10.55 23.50
C ARG A 5 29.67 -9.61 23.48
N PHE A 6 28.80 -9.69 24.49
CA PHE A 6 27.59 -8.85 24.55
C PHE A 6 27.90 -7.36 24.72
N LYS A 7 28.88 -7.01 25.57
CA LYS A 7 29.34 -5.62 25.72
C LYS A 7 29.97 -5.09 24.42
N SER A 8 30.72 -5.92 23.70
CA SER A 8 31.28 -5.57 22.40
C SER A 8 30.18 -5.25 21.36
N LEU A 9 29.14 -6.09 21.27
CA LEU A 9 27.99 -5.85 20.42
C LEU A 9 27.26 -4.54 20.81
N GLY A 10 27.00 -4.35 22.11
CA GLY A 10 26.38 -3.14 22.64
C GLY A 10 27.15 -1.87 22.27
N GLY A 11 28.48 -1.89 22.38
CA GLY A 11 29.34 -0.79 21.97
C GLY A 11 29.30 -0.53 20.46
N ARG A 12 29.30 -1.59 19.64
CA ARG A 12 29.22 -1.48 18.17
C ARG A 12 27.89 -0.92 17.69
N LEU A 13 26.77 -1.27 18.31
CA LEU A 13 25.45 -0.69 18.03
C LEU A 13 25.40 0.82 18.26
N LEU A 14 26.14 1.35 19.25
CA LEU A 14 26.20 2.80 19.46
C LEU A 14 26.98 3.54 18.36
N THR A 15 27.69 2.83 17.48
CA THR A 15 28.46 3.38 16.35
C THR A 15 27.70 3.39 15.02
N LEU A 16 26.43 2.99 15.00
CA LEU A 16 25.58 3.09 13.81
C LEU A 16 25.51 4.55 13.35
N CYS A 17 25.67 4.77 12.04
CA CYS A 17 25.65 6.06 11.37
C CYS A 17 24.67 6.07 10.19
N VAL A 18 24.62 5.00 9.39
CA VAL A 18 23.63 4.85 8.30
C VAL A 18 22.25 4.54 8.89
N PHE A 19 22.19 3.62 9.83
CA PHE A 19 20.98 3.22 10.55
C PHE A 19 20.86 3.94 11.90
N ARG A 20 21.32 5.20 12.00
CA ARG A 20 21.38 5.92 13.28
C ARG A 20 20.01 6.05 13.95
N GLU A 21 18.98 6.34 13.16
CA GLU A 21 17.60 6.55 13.62
C GLU A 21 17.01 5.30 14.31
N LEU A 22 17.54 4.11 14.04
CA LEU A 22 17.09 2.88 14.70
C LEU A 22 17.35 2.91 16.21
N LEU A 23 18.32 3.70 16.68
CA LEU A 23 18.61 3.84 18.12
C LEU A 23 17.51 4.59 18.89
N ASP A 24 16.63 5.30 18.18
CA ASP A 24 15.46 5.95 18.79
C ASP A 24 14.29 4.97 18.98
N ASP A 25 14.34 3.80 18.35
CA ASP A 25 13.33 2.76 18.52
C ASP A 25 13.36 2.19 19.95
N PRO A 26 12.20 2.06 20.63
CA PRO A 26 12.15 1.58 22.00
C PRO A 26 12.77 0.20 22.23
N VAL A 27 12.70 -0.72 21.25
CA VAL A 27 13.27 -2.08 21.36
C VAL A 27 14.78 -2.04 21.18
N ILE A 28 15.27 -1.31 20.18
CA ILE A 28 16.71 -1.17 19.94
C ILE A 28 17.39 -0.43 21.11
N LYS A 29 16.72 0.59 21.65
CA LYS A 29 17.20 1.31 22.83
C LYS A 29 17.32 0.41 24.06
N SER A 30 16.29 -0.39 24.36
CA SER A 30 16.34 -1.27 25.54
C SER A 30 17.36 -2.40 25.41
N VAL A 31 17.55 -2.97 24.21
CA VAL A 31 18.62 -3.97 24.01
C VAL A 31 20.01 -3.33 24.09
N CYS A 32 20.19 -2.10 23.60
CA CYS A 32 21.44 -1.37 23.78
C CYS A 32 21.75 -1.11 25.26
N GLU A 33 20.75 -0.70 26.04
CA GLU A 33 20.88 -0.50 27.50
C GLU A 33 21.23 -1.82 28.22
N LEU A 34 20.58 -2.92 27.85
CA LEU A 34 20.88 -4.26 28.37
C LEU A 34 22.33 -4.68 28.06
N LEU A 35 22.75 -4.63 26.79
CA LEU A 35 24.05 -5.12 26.35
C LEU A 35 25.22 -4.32 26.97
N ASN A 36 25.01 -3.02 27.19
CA ASN A 36 25.99 -2.12 27.80
C ASN A 36 25.89 -2.04 29.34
N SER A 37 25.03 -2.85 29.98
CA SER A 37 24.88 -2.87 31.43
C SER A 37 26.11 -3.42 32.16
N SER A 38 26.08 -3.38 33.49
CA SER A 38 27.10 -3.96 34.37
C SER A 38 27.16 -5.49 34.32
N TRP A 39 26.07 -6.17 33.92
CA TRP A 39 25.88 -7.63 34.03
C TRP A 39 25.90 -8.11 35.49
N ASP A 40 25.12 -7.45 36.34
CA ASP A 40 25.08 -7.56 37.81
C ASP A 40 23.89 -8.36 38.37
N GLY A 41 23.41 -9.37 37.65
CA GLY A 41 22.29 -10.21 38.10
C GLY A 41 20.97 -9.45 38.08
N THR A 42 20.51 -8.94 39.23
CA THR A 42 19.16 -8.39 39.39
C THR A 42 18.86 -7.16 38.53
N ASN A 43 19.77 -6.17 38.43
CA ASN A 43 19.49 -4.99 37.60
C ASN A 43 19.49 -5.35 36.11
N THR A 44 20.43 -6.21 35.71
CA THR A 44 20.52 -6.72 34.33
C THR A 44 19.29 -7.56 33.96
N ALA A 45 18.77 -8.37 34.89
CA ALA A 45 17.52 -9.11 34.71
C ALA A 45 16.32 -8.17 34.49
N SER A 46 16.27 -7.04 35.21
CA SER A 46 15.22 -6.03 35.00
C SER A 46 15.30 -5.40 33.60
N LEU A 47 16.51 -5.05 33.13
CA LEU A 47 16.72 -4.51 31.78
C LEU A 47 16.35 -5.54 30.69
N TYR A 48 16.67 -6.81 30.93
CA TYR A 48 16.29 -7.92 30.06
C TYR A 48 14.77 -8.07 29.97
N CYS A 49 14.06 -8.03 31.10
CA CYS A 49 12.60 -8.09 31.11
C CYS A 49 11.95 -6.88 30.42
N GLU A 50 12.52 -5.68 30.56
CA GLU A 50 12.06 -4.50 29.83
C GLU A 50 12.26 -4.65 28.32
N PHE A 51 13.41 -5.18 27.89
CA PHE A 51 13.66 -5.52 26.49
C PHE A 51 12.62 -6.52 25.96
N CYS A 52 12.42 -7.66 26.64
CA CYS A 52 11.41 -8.66 26.25
C CYS A 52 10.00 -8.06 26.20
N SER A 53 9.61 -7.26 27.18
CA SER A 53 8.31 -6.57 27.23
C SER A 53 8.07 -5.69 26.00
N ARG A 54 9.09 -4.92 25.58
CA ARG A 54 8.99 -4.08 24.38
C ARG A 54 8.96 -4.91 23.11
N LEU A 55 9.79 -5.96 23.03
CA LEU A 55 9.83 -6.85 21.88
C LEU A 55 8.50 -7.60 21.69
N TYR A 56 7.87 -8.05 22.78
CA TYR A 56 6.54 -8.70 22.75
C TYR A 56 5.47 -7.76 22.23
N LYS A 57 5.45 -6.51 22.72
CA LYS A 57 4.49 -5.50 22.27
C LYS A 57 4.66 -5.15 20.80
N ARG A 58 5.89 -5.14 20.29
CA ARG A 58 6.19 -4.72 18.92
C ARG A 58 6.01 -5.84 17.89
N ASN A 59 6.59 -7.01 18.14
CA ASN A 59 6.68 -8.09 17.15
C ASN A 59 6.49 -9.50 17.77
N GLY A 60 5.71 -9.60 18.85
CA GLY A 60 5.37 -10.90 19.46
C GLY A 60 6.55 -11.69 20.02
N GLY A 61 7.70 -11.06 20.24
CA GLY A 61 8.91 -11.72 20.74
C GLY A 61 9.90 -12.16 19.67
N ASP A 62 9.64 -11.91 18.39
CA ASP A 62 10.61 -12.19 17.32
C ASP A 62 11.56 -11.00 17.10
N ILE A 63 12.82 -11.18 17.52
CA ILE A 63 13.87 -10.17 17.37
C ILE A 63 14.30 -9.98 15.92
N TYR A 64 14.34 -11.07 15.13
CA TYR A 64 14.76 -10.99 13.74
C TYR A 64 13.75 -10.17 12.94
N GLY A 65 12.46 -10.53 12.99
CA GLY A 65 11.42 -9.79 12.29
C GLY A 65 11.32 -8.33 12.73
N CYS A 66 11.58 -8.04 14.00
CA CYS A 66 11.59 -6.68 14.52
C CYS A 66 12.71 -5.84 13.89
N VAL A 67 13.95 -6.35 13.88
CA VAL A 67 15.10 -5.64 13.31
C VAL A 67 14.99 -5.58 11.79
N GLU A 68 14.53 -6.65 11.14
CA GLU A 68 14.31 -6.70 9.70
C GLU A 68 13.34 -5.60 9.24
N GLN A 69 12.18 -5.49 9.89
CA GLN A 69 11.21 -4.43 9.59
C GLN A 69 11.81 -3.03 9.78
N LEU A 70 12.51 -2.79 10.90
CA LEU A 70 13.17 -1.51 11.18
C LEU A 70 14.22 -1.14 10.12
N VAL A 71 15.01 -2.11 9.66
CA VAL A 71 16.03 -1.92 8.63
C VAL A 71 15.38 -1.66 7.27
N PHE A 72 14.29 -2.34 6.93
CA PHE A 72 13.59 -2.17 5.65
C PHE A 72 12.75 -0.89 5.58
N ASP A 73 12.26 -0.40 6.72
CA ASP A 73 11.55 0.87 6.84
C ASP A 73 12.48 2.09 6.95
N SER A 74 13.77 1.87 7.14
CA SER A 74 14.75 2.95 7.26
C SER A 74 14.91 3.71 5.93
N GLU A 75 14.59 5.00 5.93
CA GLU A 75 14.84 5.92 4.82
C GLU A 75 16.26 6.50 4.85
N ASN A 76 17.25 5.65 5.08
CA ASN A 76 18.63 6.10 5.24
C ASN A 76 19.24 6.68 3.94
N VAL A 77 20.37 7.37 4.11
CA VAL A 77 21.09 8.03 3.01
C VAL A 77 21.49 7.08 1.88
N TYR A 78 21.78 5.82 2.18
CA TYR A 78 22.22 4.84 1.19
C TYR A 78 21.05 4.45 0.27
N VAL A 79 19.93 4.01 0.86
CA VAL A 79 18.76 3.55 0.08
C VAL A 79 18.14 4.69 -0.73
N ARG A 80 18.12 5.92 -0.19
CA ARG A 80 17.66 7.11 -0.94
C ARG A 80 18.53 7.39 -2.16
N LYS A 81 19.86 7.29 -2.06
CA LYS A 81 20.77 7.45 -3.22
C LYS A 81 20.51 6.39 -4.28
N ILE A 82 20.38 5.12 -3.87
CA ILE A 82 20.05 4.00 -4.77
C ILE A 82 18.71 4.23 -5.47
N GLY A 83 17.67 4.65 -4.74
CA GLY A 83 16.36 4.97 -5.31
C GLY A 83 16.40 6.06 -6.38
N LYS A 84 17.28 7.05 -6.21
CA LYS A 84 17.53 8.13 -7.19
C LYS A 84 18.45 7.71 -8.36
N ASN A 85 18.83 6.43 -8.45
CA ASN A 85 19.86 5.93 -9.38
C ASN A 85 21.21 6.67 -9.25
N MET A 86 21.55 7.13 -8.05
CA MET A 86 22.83 7.76 -7.75
C MET A 86 23.75 6.78 -7.00
N PRO A 87 25.01 6.61 -7.42
CA PRO A 87 25.93 5.73 -6.70
C PRO A 87 26.25 6.32 -5.30
N PRO A 88 26.13 5.52 -4.22
CA PRO A 88 26.59 5.92 -2.90
C PRO A 88 28.11 6.06 -2.86
N ASP A 89 28.61 6.94 -1.99
CA ASP A 89 30.05 7.08 -1.78
C ASP A 89 30.62 5.83 -1.10
N GLU A 90 31.86 5.49 -1.42
CA GLU A 90 32.52 4.28 -0.90
C GLU A 90 32.57 4.23 0.63
N ALA A 91 32.70 5.39 1.30
CA ALA A 91 32.66 5.50 2.74
C ALA A 91 31.28 5.16 3.34
N VAL A 92 30.20 5.53 2.65
CA VAL A 92 28.83 5.22 3.07
C VAL A 92 28.55 3.73 2.84
N LYS A 93 29.01 3.17 1.72
CA LYS A 93 28.91 1.74 1.42
C LYS A 93 29.57 0.85 2.48
N LYS A 94 30.82 1.16 2.83
CA LYS A 94 31.54 0.44 3.90
C LYS A 94 30.84 0.55 5.25
N SER A 95 30.29 1.73 5.56
CA SER A 95 29.50 1.93 6.78
C SER A 95 28.24 1.05 6.76
N LEU A 96 27.49 1.02 5.66
CA LEU A 96 26.31 0.18 5.51
C LEU A 96 26.64 -1.30 5.72
N GLU A 97 27.63 -1.84 5.00
CA GLU A 97 28.03 -3.25 5.08
C GLU A 97 28.41 -3.65 6.52
N ARG A 98 29.21 -2.81 7.19
CA ARG A 98 29.57 -3.01 8.60
C ARG A 98 28.35 -2.98 9.51
N GLU A 99 27.43 -2.05 9.32
CA GLU A 99 26.25 -1.88 10.16
C GLU A 99 25.24 -3.01 9.98
N LEU A 100 25.04 -3.51 8.77
CA LEU A 100 24.22 -4.70 8.51
C LEU A 100 24.77 -5.94 9.22
N LEU A 101 26.10 -6.11 9.28
CA LEU A 101 26.72 -7.20 10.05
C LEU A 101 26.48 -7.06 11.56
N ILE A 102 26.52 -5.83 12.10
CA ILE A 102 26.21 -5.57 13.51
C ILE A 102 24.74 -5.91 13.80
N LEU A 103 23.82 -5.48 12.94
CA LEU A 103 22.38 -5.74 13.08
C LEU A 103 22.06 -7.23 12.88
N GLY A 104 22.76 -7.93 11.97
CA GLY A 104 22.64 -9.38 11.83
C GLY A 104 23.11 -10.15 13.07
N GLU A 105 24.17 -9.68 13.73
CA GLU A 105 24.61 -10.23 15.02
C GLU A 105 23.57 -9.99 16.12
N LEU A 106 22.93 -8.81 16.14
CA LEU A 106 21.80 -8.52 17.02
C LEU A 106 20.63 -9.49 16.79
N CYS A 107 20.25 -9.75 15.53
CA CYS A 107 19.19 -10.71 15.19
C CYS A 107 19.51 -12.14 15.65
N SER A 108 20.79 -12.46 15.84
CA SER A 108 21.28 -13.79 16.22
C SER A 108 21.40 -13.98 17.74
N LEU A 109 20.97 -13.00 18.55
CA LEU A 109 20.95 -13.15 20.00
C LEU A 109 20.08 -14.34 20.42
N ASP A 110 20.57 -15.14 21.36
CA ASP A 110 19.83 -16.26 21.95
C ASP A 110 19.41 -15.89 23.38
N SER A 111 18.12 -16.06 23.69
CA SER A 111 17.60 -15.76 25.02
C SER A 111 18.23 -16.65 26.09
N GLY A 112 18.57 -17.90 25.78
CA GLY A 112 19.24 -18.82 26.70
C GLY A 112 20.65 -18.37 27.03
N GLU A 113 21.44 -17.95 26.04
CA GLU A 113 22.77 -17.37 26.26
C GLU A 113 22.73 -16.11 27.12
N LEU A 114 21.76 -15.22 26.89
CA LEU A 114 21.56 -14.00 27.67
C LEU A 114 21.15 -14.32 29.12
N ILE A 115 20.13 -15.17 29.31
CA ILE A 115 19.64 -15.58 30.64
C ILE A 115 20.76 -16.26 31.43
N ALA A 116 21.52 -17.14 30.79
CA ALA A 116 22.65 -17.80 31.40
C ALA A 116 23.70 -16.76 31.85
N ALA A 117 24.05 -15.81 30.98
CA ALA A 117 25.03 -14.76 31.29
C ALA A 117 24.56 -13.77 32.38
N ILE A 118 23.26 -13.57 32.55
CA ILE A 118 22.68 -12.80 33.66
C ILE A 118 22.91 -13.52 35.00
N GLY A 119 22.78 -14.86 35.01
CA GLY A 119 23.11 -15.69 36.17
C GLY A 119 22.17 -15.51 37.37
N CYS A 120 20.87 -15.28 37.14
CA CYS A 120 19.88 -15.14 38.21
C CYS A 120 19.22 -16.46 38.61
N GLU A 121 18.72 -16.55 39.85
CA GLU A 121 18.08 -17.76 40.41
C GLU A 121 16.61 -17.95 40.00
N TYR A 122 15.99 -16.92 39.42
CA TYR A 122 14.59 -16.93 39.00
C TYR A 122 14.43 -17.18 37.50
N GLU A 123 13.26 -17.67 37.11
CA GLU A 123 12.92 -17.89 35.70
C GLU A 123 12.73 -16.55 34.96
N LEU A 124 13.38 -16.43 33.81
CA LEU A 124 13.30 -15.27 32.93
C LEU A 124 12.57 -15.62 31.63
N PRO A 125 11.83 -14.66 31.04
CA PRO A 125 11.08 -14.89 29.81
C PRO A 125 12.02 -15.14 28.60
N GLY A 126 11.65 -16.03 27.69
CA GLY A 126 12.40 -16.27 26.44
C GLY A 126 11.90 -15.41 25.27
N PHE A 127 12.71 -15.22 24.24
CA PHE A 127 12.28 -14.61 22.98
C PHE A 127 12.71 -15.47 21.79
N ILE A 128 12.10 -15.24 20.64
CA ILE A 128 12.37 -15.99 19.41
C ILE A 128 13.50 -15.30 18.67
N SER A 129 14.50 -16.08 18.29
CA SER A 129 15.50 -15.69 17.31
C SER A 129 15.65 -16.78 16.26
N ASN A 130 16.03 -16.38 15.05
CA ASN A 130 16.15 -17.28 13.91
C ASN A 130 17.41 -18.17 13.96
N SER A 131 18.18 -18.16 15.05
CA SER A 131 19.41 -18.94 15.20
C SER A 131 19.19 -20.47 15.25
N LYS A 132 17.95 -20.94 15.46
CA LYS A 132 17.61 -22.38 15.63
C LYS A 132 16.81 -23.01 14.50
N SER A 133 16.30 -22.22 13.56
CA SER A 133 15.69 -22.69 12.32
C SER A 133 16.74 -22.64 11.23
N GLY A 134 16.95 -23.72 10.47
CA GLY A 134 17.93 -23.79 9.37
C GLY A 134 17.77 -22.73 8.27
N ASP A 135 16.72 -21.90 8.34
CA ASP A 135 16.47 -20.67 7.59
C ASP A 135 16.77 -19.43 8.46
N ALA A 136 17.96 -19.32 9.05
CA ALA A 136 18.38 -18.05 9.64
C ALA A 136 18.49 -17.02 8.52
N GLY A 137 17.52 -16.12 8.42
CA GLY A 137 17.55 -15.04 7.43
C GLY A 137 18.87 -14.27 7.55
N ASP A 138 19.65 -14.23 6.48
CA ASP A 138 20.84 -13.39 6.38
C ASP A 138 20.36 -11.97 6.14
N LEU A 139 20.21 -11.18 7.21
CA LEU A 139 19.74 -9.79 7.14
C LEU A 139 20.55 -8.96 6.12
N PRO A 140 21.91 -8.99 6.12
CA PRO A 140 22.69 -8.42 5.03
C PRO A 140 22.26 -8.85 3.64
N ALA A 141 22.14 -10.16 3.38
CA ALA A 141 21.73 -10.65 2.06
C ALA A 141 20.29 -10.25 1.70
N ALA A 142 19.36 -10.31 2.64
CA ALA A 142 17.97 -9.89 2.46
C ALA A 142 17.88 -8.39 2.13
N TYR A 143 18.67 -7.55 2.81
CA TYR A 143 18.75 -6.13 2.53
C TYR A 143 19.32 -5.85 1.13
N MET A 144 20.42 -6.53 0.77
CA MET A 144 21.03 -6.38 -0.56
C MET A 144 20.10 -6.84 -1.68
N HIS A 145 19.39 -7.95 -1.49
CA HIS A 145 18.38 -8.43 -2.44
C HIS A 145 17.27 -7.40 -2.67
N ARG A 146 16.79 -6.75 -1.59
CA ARG A 146 15.81 -5.66 -1.71
C ARG A 146 16.36 -4.43 -2.42
N LEU A 147 17.63 -4.08 -2.18
CA LEU A 147 18.29 -2.96 -2.87
C LEU A 147 18.44 -3.23 -4.37
N GLU A 148 18.81 -4.45 -4.76
CA GLU A 148 18.88 -4.84 -6.18
C GLU A 148 17.50 -4.76 -6.85
N ASN A 149 16.44 -5.03 -6.08
CA ASN A 149 15.05 -5.01 -6.52
C ASN A 149 14.29 -3.79 -5.98
N ILE A 150 14.96 -2.63 -5.82
CA ILE A 150 14.38 -1.47 -5.13
C ILE A 150 13.12 -0.92 -5.79
N ARG A 151 12.96 -1.15 -7.11
CA ARG A 151 11.74 -0.77 -7.84
C ARG A 151 10.52 -1.62 -7.49
N LYS A 152 10.71 -2.79 -6.89
CA LYS A 152 9.64 -3.67 -6.39
C LYS A 152 9.36 -3.44 -4.91
N TYR A 153 10.44 -3.34 -4.14
CA TYR A 153 10.36 -3.30 -2.68
C TYR A 153 10.27 -1.90 -2.09
N GLY A 154 10.84 -0.90 -2.76
CA GLY A 154 10.93 0.46 -2.25
C GLY A 154 11.63 0.56 -0.89
N TYR A 155 11.39 1.66 -0.20
CA TYR A 155 11.91 1.95 1.12
C TYR A 155 10.94 2.86 1.89
N GLY A 156 11.18 3.02 3.19
CA GLY A 156 10.35 3.88 4.03
C GLY A 156 8.94 3.34 4.18
N ARG A 157 7.98 4.24 4.40
CA ARG A 157 6.55 3.88 4.56
C ARG A 157 5.95 3.09 3.39
N TYR A 158 6.55 3.17 2.20
CA TYR A 158 6.08 2.52 0.99
C TYR A 158 6.50 1.05 0.88
N SER A 159 7.38 0.57 1.76
CA SER A 159 7.95 -0.78 1.72
C SER A 159 6.92 -1.90 2.00
N HIS A 160 5.93 -1.65 2.86
CA HIS A 160 5.06 -2.69 3.43
C HIS A 160 3.57 -2.46 3.20
N HIS A 161 3.14 -1.26 2.83
CA HIS A 161 1.73 -0.94 2.64
C HIS A 161 1.41 -0.80 1.16
N PRO A 162 0.40 -1.51 0.62
CA PRO A 162 -0.01 -1.37 -0.78
C PRO A 162 -0.77 -0.07 -1.05
N MET A 163 -1.44 0.46 -0.03
CA MET A 163 -2.43 1.53 -0.15
C MET A 163 -2.24 2.61 0.90
N PHE A 164 -2.43 3.85 0.47
CA PHE A 164 -2.31 5.06 1.29
C PHE A 164 -3.50 5.99 1.07
N THR A 165 -3.68 6.91 2.02
CA THR A 165 -4.61 8.04 1.94
C THR A 165 -3.89 9.32 2.29
N ILE A 166 -4.46 10.47 1.93
CA ILE A 166 -3.92 11.78 2.33
C ILE A 166 -4.58 12.22 3.63
N GLY A 167 -3.77 12.66 4.60
CA GLY A 167 -4.24 13.29 5.84
C GLY A 167 -4.77 14.72 5.62
N GLU A 168 -5.14 15.40 6.69
CA GLU A 168 -5.68 16.78 6.61
C GLU A 168 -4.59 17.80 6.22
N GLY A 169 -3.33 17.52 6.56
CA GLY A 169 -2.19 18.39 6.26
C GLY A 169 -1.48 18.09 4.93
N GLY A 170 -2.03 17.17 4.11
CA GLY A 170 -1.42 16.74 2.86
C GLY A 170 -0.42 15.59 3.01
N GLU A 171 -0.24 15.03 4.21
CA GLU A 171 0.68 13.93 4.46
C GLU A 171 0.16 12.58 3.96
N ILE A 172 1.05 11.74 3.41
CA ILE A 172 0.71 10.39 2.94
C ILE A 172 0.71 9.41 4.12
N LEU A 173 -0.45 8.82 4.41
CA LEU A 173 -0.69 7.92 5.53
C LEU A 173 -1.01 6.50 5.04
N PRO A 174 -0.41 5.45 5.63
CA PRO A 174 -0.70 4.07 5.24
C PRO A 174 -2.11 3.64 5.68
N VAL A 175 -2.80 2.90 4.81
CA VAL A 175 -4.08 2.26 5.15
C VAL A 175 -3.79 0.97 5.89
N LYS A 176 -4.23 0.88 7.15
CA LYS A 176 -3.97 -0.27 8.03
C LYS A 176 -4.69 -1.54 7.57
N ASN A 177 -5.90 -1.39 7.03
CA ASN A 177 -6.74 -2.50 6.57
C ASN A 177 -7.21 -2.20 5.13
N PRO A 178 -6.33 -2.38 4.12
CA PRO A 178 -6.71 -2.17 2.73
C PRO A 178 -7.72 -3.23 2.28
N ASP A 179 -8.54 -2.88 1.29
CA ASP A 179 -9.46 -3.84 0.65
C ASP A 179 -8.63 -4.94 -0.05
N GLY A 180 -8.87 -6.20 0.33
CA GLY A 180 -8.15 -7.37 -0.17
C GLY A 180 -8.63 -7.90 -1.52
N ILE A 181 -9.55 -7.19 -2.19
CA ILE A 181 -10.16 -7.60 -3.45
C ILE A 181 -9.14 -8.00 -4.52
N ARG A 182 -9.33 -9.17 -5.15
CA ARG A 182 -8.51 -9.68 -6.25
C ARG A 182 -9.21 -9.60 -7.59
N LEU A 183 -8.44 -9.59 -8.69
CA LEU A 183 -8.98 -9.54 -10.05
C LEU A 183 -9.88 -10.74 -10.38
N GLU A 184 -9.58 -11.91 -9.79
CA GLU A 184 -10.32 -13.16 -9.96
C GLU A 184 -11.73 -13.09 -9.34
N GLU A 185 -11.90 -12.30 -8.27
CA GLU A 185 -13.18 -12.11 -7.57
C GLU A 185 -14.12 -11.17 -8.33
N LEU A 186 -13.57 -10.31 -9.17
CA LEU A 186 -14.36 -9.47 -10.06
C LEU A 186 -14.83 -10.35 -11.21
N ALA A 187 -16.05 -10.87 -11.17
CA ALA A 187 -16.61 -11.50 -12.36
C ALA A 187 -16.83 -10.42 -13.45
N GLU A 188 -16.39 -10.72 -14.67
CA GLU A 188 -16.67 -9.94 -15.90
C GLU A 188 -15.82 -8.68 -16.05
N TYR A 189 -16.02 -7.95 -17.16
CA TYR A 189 -15.21 -6.78 -17.57
C TYR A 189 -13.74 -7.09 -17.92
N GLU A 190 -13.47 -8.28 -18.47
CA GLU A 190 -12.10 -8.71 -18.84
C GLU A 190 -11.39 -7.73 -19.76
N LEU A 191 -12.10 -7.12 -20.72
CA LEU A 191 -11.52 -6.09 -21.58
C LEU A 191 -11.06 -4.87 -20.77
N GLN A 192 -11.93 -4.35 -19.89
CA GLN A 192 -11.64 -3.19 -19.06
C GLN A 192 -10.50 -3.48 -18.08
N LYS A 193 -10.50 -4.66 -17.45
CA LYS A 193 -9.43 -5.11 -16.56
C LYS A 193 -8.09 -5.17 -17.30
N ASN A 194 -8.07 -5.81 -18.48
CA ASN A 194 -6.84 -5.95 -19.26
C ASN A 194 -6.31 -4.59 -19.69
N GLN A 195 -7.18 -3.65 -20.09
CA GLN A 195 -6.76 -2.29 -20.40
C GLN A 195 -6.10 -1.58 -19.21
N ILE A 196 -6.69 -1.67 -18.01
CA ILE A 196 -6.11 -1.08 -16.79
C ILE A 196 -4.80 -1.78 -16.43
N LEU A 197 -4.77 -3.11 -16.50
CA LEU A 197 -3.61 -3.93 -16.17
C LEU A 197 -2.43 -3.66 -17.11
N GLU A 198 -2.65 -3.66 -18.41
CA GLU A 198 -1.62 -3.40 -19.43
C GLU A 198 -1.06 -1.98 -19.32
N ASN A 199 -1.92 -0.98 -19.11
CA ASN A 199 -1.49 0.40 -18.90
C ASN A 199 -0.64 0.53 -17.62
N THR A 200 -1.04 -0.16 -16.55
CA THR A 200 -0.32 -0.11 -15.27
C THR A 200 1.01 -0.89 -15.34
N LYS A 201 1.06 -2.00 -16.07
CA LYS A 201 2.31 -2.71 -16.37
C LYS A 201 3.27 -1.85 -17.20
N ALA A 202 2.74 -1.07 -18.16
CA ALA A 202 3.55 -0.12 -18.91
C ALA A 202 4.24 0.89 -17.99
N LEU A 203 3.53 1.42 -16.98
CA LEU A 203 4.11 2.31 -15.98
C LEU A 203 5.28 1.64 -15.22
N LEU A 204 5.07 0.42 -14.71
CA LEU A 204 6.07 -0.34 -13.96
C LEU A 204 7.33 -0.64 -14.79
N GLU A 205 7.15 -0.87 -16.10
CA GLU A 205 8.22 -1.09 -17.06
C GLU A 205 8.92 0.22 -17.50
N GLY A 206 8.48 1.37 -17.00
CA GLY A 206 9.00 2.69 -17.39
C GLY A 206 8.60 3.11 -18.81
N ARG A 207 7.60 2.45 -19.40
CA ARG A 207 6.98 2.85 -20.66
C ARG A 207 5.93 3.93 -20.42
N PRO A 208 5.58 4.74 -21.44
CA PRO A 208 4.48 5.68 -21.32
C PRO A 208 3.17 4.98 -20.92
N ALA A 209 2.54 5.46 -19.85
CA ALA A 209 1.25 5.01 -19.37
C ALA A 209 0.27 6.20 -19.37
N ALA A 210 -0.98 5.95 -19.72
CA ALA A 210 -2.02 6.96 -19.77
C ALA A 210 -2.67 7.17 -18.40
N ASN A 211 -3.07 8.40 -18.12
CA ASN A 211 -4.07 8.66 -17.09
C ASN A 211 -5.41 8.09 -17.55
N ILE A 212 -6.14 7.41 -16.65
CA ILE A 212 -7.37 6.67 -16.99
C ILE A 212 -8.58 7.32 -16.32
N LEU A 213 -9.65 7.54 -17.10
CA LEU A 213 -10.97 7.85 -16.58
C LEU A 213 -11.92 6.66 -16.76
N LEU A 214 -12.41 6.12 -15.64
CA LEU A 214 -13.38 5.03 -15.61
C LEU A 214 -14.78 5.63 -15.45
N THR A 215 -15.65 5.41 -16.43
CA THR A 215 -17.03 5.93 -16.42
C THR A 215 -18.03 4.79 -16.35
N GLY A 216 -19.18 5.03 -15.72
CA GLY A 216 -20.24 4.02 -15.64
C GLY A 216 -21.08 4.18 -14.38
N ASP A 217 -22.16 3.42 -14.26
CA ASP A 217 -23.07 3.57 -13.12
C ASP A 217 -22.43 3.15 -11.79
N ALA A 218 -23.00 3.63 -10.69
CA ALA A 218 -22.61 3.17 -9.37
C ALA A 218 -22.78 1.65 -9.23
N GLY A 219 -21.83 1.00 -8.57
CA GLY A 219 -21.88 -0.45 -8.31
C GLY A 219 -21.49 -1.37 -9.48
N THR A 220 -20.97 -0.83 -10.59
CA THR A 220 -20.43 -1.62 -11.72
C THR A 220 -19.01 -2.14 -11.48
N GLY A 221 -18.32 -1.73 -10.41
CA GLY A 221 -17.01 -2.25 -10.03
C GLY A 221 -15.79 -1.41 -10.45
N LYS A 222 -15.96 -0.13 -10.82
CA LYS A 222 -14.88 0.77 -11.25
C LYS A 222 -13.74 0.87 -10.22
N SER A 223 -14.05 1.32 -9.01
CA SER A 223 -13.08 1.51 -7.91
C SER A 223 -12.48 0.18 -7.46
N SER A 224 -13.32 -0.85 -7.36
CA SER A 224 -12.90 -2.23 -7.06
C SER A 224 -11.90 -2.78 -8.07
N THR A 225 -12.06 -2.49 -9.36
CA THR A 225 -11.14 -2.94 -10.41
C THR A 225 -9.77 -2.29 -10.26
N ILE A 226 -9.70 -0.99 -9.98
CA ILE A 226 -8.44 -0.29 -9.74
C ILE A 226 -7.73 -0.88 -8.51
N LYS A 227 -8.45 -1.08 -7.41
CA LYS A 227 -7.91 -1.67 -6.17
C LYS A 227 -7.41 -3.10 -6.41
N ALA A 228 -8.15 -3.89 -7.18
CA ALA A 228 -7.74 -5.24 -7.55
C ALA A 228 -6.46 -5.28 -8.41
N VAL A 229 -6.34 -4.38 -9.40
CA VAL A 229 -5.09 -4.24 -10.18
C VAL A 229 -3.94 -3.79 -9.28
N ALA A 230 -4.20 -2.87 -8.35
CA ALA A 230 -3.20 -2.40 -7.41
C ALA A 230 -2.67 -3.54 -6.51
N ASN A 231 -3.56 -4.39 -6.01
CA ASN A 231 -3.23 -5.55 -5.22
C ASN A 231 -2.43 -6.60 -6.00
N GLU A 232 -2.82 -6.88 -7.25
CA GLU A 232 -2.11 -7.83 -8.13
C GLU A 232 -0.68 -7.38 -8.44
N LEU A 233 -0.49 -6.08 -8.65
CA LEU A 233 0.80 -5.49 -9.04
C LEU A 233 1.61 -4.95 -7.85
N TYR A 234 1.10 -5.07 -6.62
CA TYR A 234 1.83 -4.68 -5.40
C TYR A 234 3.22 -5.35 -5.30
N PRO A 235 3.37 -6.67 -5.56
CA PRO A 235 4.68 -7.33 -5.54
C PRO A 235 5.65 -6.82 -6.61
N GLU A 236 5.12 -6.19 -7.66
CA GLU A 236 5.91 -5.62 -8.75
C GLU A 236 6.30 -4.15 -8.50
N GLY A 237 5.93 -3.58 -7.34
CA GLY A 237 6.33 -2.23 -6.94
C GLY A 237 5.29 -1.14 -7.12
N LEU A 238 4.03 -1.52 -7.34
CA LEU A 238 2.93 -0.58 -7.43
C LEU A 238 2.37 -0.22 -6.06
N ARG A 239 2.04 1.06 -5.86
CA ARG A 239 1.29 1.58 -4.72
C ARG A 239 0.10 2.40 -5.19
N ILE A 240 -0.95 2.45 -4.38
CA ILE A 240 -2.13 3.28 -4.65
C ILE A 240 -2.29 4.32 -3.53
N ILE A 241 -2.50 5.57 -3.91
CA ILE A 241 -2.77 6.68 -2.99
C ILE A 241 -4.18 7.18 -3.31
N GLU A 242 -5.12 6.99 -2.38
CA GLU A 242 -6.48 7.49 -2.52
C GLU A 242 -6.53 8.97 -2.16
N VAL A 243 -7.02 9.77 -3.11
CA VAL A 243 -7.12 11.22 -3.06
C VAL A 243 -8.59 11.59 -3.10
N ARG A 244 -9.08 12.26 -2.05
CA ARG A 244 -10.47 12.75 -2.04
C ARG A 244 -10.59 14.04 -2.86
N LYS A 245 -11.83 14.40 -3.21
CA LYS A 245 -12.12 15.59 -4.01
C LYS A 245 -11.64 16.89 -3.35
N ASP A 246 -11.80 17.01 -2.03
CA ASP A 246 -11.34 18.14 -1.20
C ASP A 246 -9.80 18.19 -1.03
N GLN A 247 -9.07 17.23 -1.60
CA GLN A 247 -7.63 17.08 -1.45
C GLN A 247 -6.88 17.23 -2.78
N LEU A 248 -7.58 17.56 -3.87
CA LEU A 248 -6.96 17.68 -5.20
C LEU A 248 -5.90 18.79 -5.26
N GLY A 249 -6.01 19.82 -4.41
CA GLY A 249 -5.00 20.87 -4.25
C GLY A 249 -3.62 20.37 -3.78
N PHE A 250 -3.55 19.21 -3.11
CA PHE A 250 -2.28 18.62 -2.65
C PHE A 250 -1.51 17.87 -3.73
N ILE A 251 -2.15 17.53 -4.85
CA ILE A 251 -1.55 16.68 -5.91
C ILE A 251 -0.17 17.19 -6.36
N PRO A 252 0.05 18.49 -6.64
CA PRO A 252 1.37 18.95 -7.07
C PRO A 252 2.50 18.63 -6.07
N GLY A 253 2.23 18.81 -4.77
CA GLY A 253 3.21 18.49 -3.72
C GLY A 253 3.45 16.98 -3.58
N LEU A 254 2.41 16.17 -3.76
CA LEU A 254 2.54 14.70 -3.78
C LEU A 254 3.41 14.25 -4.96
N LEU A 255 3.22 14.82 -6.15
CA LEU A 255 4.05 14.47 -7.31
C LEU A 255 5.53 14.81 -7.09
N ASP A 256 5.83 15.94 -6.47
CA ASP A 256 7.20 16.31 -6.13
C ASP A 256 7.83 15.33 -5.11
N GLU A 257 7.08 14.90 -4.08
CA GLU A 257 7.54 13.87 -3.12
C GLU A 257 7.79 12.52 -3.82
N LEU A 258 6.86 12.10 -4.67
CA LEU A 258 6.89 10.77 -5.30
C LEU A 258 7.86 10.66 -6.46
N ALA A 259 8.21 11.76 -7.14
CA ALA A 259 9.08 11.76 -8.32
C ALA A 259 10.49 11.19 -8.04
N GLU A 260 10.96 11.27 -6.79
CA GLU A 260 12.27 10.74 -6.39
C GLU A 260 12.21 9.28 -5.89
N ASN A 261 11.01 8.69 -5.81
CA ASN A 261 10.80 7.34 -5.31
C ASN A 261 10.94 6.30 -6.44
N PRO A 262 11.62 5.16 -6.21
CA PRO A 262 11.80 4.11 -7.22
C PRO A 262 10.54 3.29 -7.50
N LEU A 263 9.53 3.33 -6.63
CA LEU A 263 8.24 2.66 -6.83
C LEU A 263 7.36 3.44 -7.81
N CYS A 264 6.31 2.77 -8.30
CA CYS A 264 5.28 3.39 -9.13
C CYS A 264 3.99 3.58 -8.34
N PHE A 265 3.26 4.65 -8.66
CA PHE A 265 2.08 5.08 -7.90
C PHE A 265 0.88 5.32 -8.81
N ILE A 266 -0.29 4.88 -8.36
CA ILE A 266 -1.58 5.34 -8.87
C ILE A 266 -2.12 6.38 -7.87
N LEU A 267 -2.31 7.62 -8.33
CA LEU A 267 -3.17 8.56 -7.63
C LEU A 267 -4.61 8.25 -8.01
N PHE A 268 -5.35 7.70 -7.06
CA PHE A 268 -6.71 7.23 -7.26
C PHE A 268 -7.73 8.25 -6.73
N ILE A 269 -8.57 8.77 -7.61
CA ILE A 269 -9.63 9.72 -7.26
C ILE A 269 -10.99 9.04 -7.46
N ASP A 270 -11.69 8.77 -6.36
CA ASP A 270 -13.00 8.13 -6.44
C ASP A 270 -14.15 9.13 -6.61
N ASP A 271 -15.15 8.75 -7.38
CA ASP A 271 -16.37 9.49 -7.71
C ASP A 271 -16.15 10.97 -8.01
N LEU A 272 -15.34 11.21 -9.04
CA LEU A 272 -15.05 12.52 -9.56
C LEU A 272 -16.35 13.10 -10.16
N SER A 273 -17.01 13.91 -9.33
CA SER A 273 -18.24 14.64 -9.62
C SER A 273 -17.98 16.14 -9.56
N PHE A 274 -18.17 16.81 -10.69
CA PHE A 274 -17.89 18.23 -10.84
C PHE A 274 -19.18 19.00 -10.51
N LEU A 275 -19.17 19.64 -9.35
CA LEU A 275 -20.05 20.77 -9.04
C LEU A 275 -19.14 21.99 -8.97
N SER A 276 -19.58 23.08 -9.60
CA SER A 276 -18.83 24.29 -9.93
C SER A 276 -18.13 24.97 -8.73
N ASP A 277 -16.98 25.60 -9.02
CA ASP A 277 -16.15 26.47 -8.16
C ASP A 277 -15.26 25.80 -7.09
N ASP A 278 -14.49 24.79 -7.47
CA ASP A 278 -13.44 24.25 -6.60
C ASP A 278 -12.05 24.64 -7.15
N ASP A 279 -11.37 25.59 -6.50
CA ASP A 279 -9.94 25.92 -6.71
C ASP A 279 -9.05 24.66 -6.67
N ASP A 280 -9.52 23.60 -5.99
CA ASP A 280 -8.89 22.29 -5.86
C ASP A 280 -8.68 21.58 -7.21
N PHE A 281 -9.47 21.89 -8.26
CA PHE A 281 -9.30 21.27 -9.58
C PHE A 281 -8.08 21.79 -10.34
N ASN A 282 -7.55 22.96 -9.98
CA ASN A 282 -6.36 23.51 -10.65
C ASN A 282 -5.16 22.56 -10.53
N GLY A 283 -5.01 21.88 -9.39
CA GLY A 283 -3.97 20.88 -9.16
C GLY A 283 -4.07 19.71 -10.14
N LEU A 284 -5.24 19.09 -10.23
CA LEU A 284 -5.50 17.99 -11.17
C LEU A 284 -5.35 18.43 -12.64
N LYS A 285 -5.83 19.63 -12.97
CA LYS A 285 -5.76 20.20 -14.32
C LYS A 285 -4.32 20.35 -14.80
N ALA A 286 -3.45 20.90 -13.95
CA ALA A 286 -2.04 21.10 -14.25
C ALA A 286 -1.29 19.77 -14.48
N VAL A 287 -1.66 18.73 -13.74
CA VAL A 287 -1.15 17.37 -13.93
C VAL A 287 -1.59 16.80 -15.27
N LEU A 288 -2.87 16.88 -15.61
CA LEU A 288 -3.39 16.36 -16.87
C LEU A 288 -2.88 17.14 -18.11
N GLU A 289 -2.57 18.43 -17.99
CA GLU A 289 -1.93 19.24 -19.06
C GLU A 289 -0.44 18.95 -19.24
N GLY A 290 0.16 18.19 -18.32
CA GLY A 290 1.60 17.88 -18.36
C GLY A 290 2.51 19.00 -17.86
N SER A 291 1.96 20.12 -17.37
CA SER A 291 2.75 21.24 -16.82
C SER A 291 3.45 20.85 -15.52
N VAL A 292 2.85 19.94 -14.74
CA VAL A 292 3.43 19.35 -13.51
C VAL A 292 3.93 17.91 -13.76
N SER A 293 3.22 17.11 -14.58
CA SER A 293 3.52 15.68 -14.81
C SER A 293 4.79 15.38 -15.59
N ALA A 294 5.43 16.37 -16.23
CA ALA A 294 6.72 16.16 -16.89
C ALA A 294 7.81 15.67 -15.90
N ARG A 295 7.61 15.86 -14.59
CA ARG A 295 8.55 15.52 -13.52
C ARG A 295 8.38 14.11 -12.96
N SER A 296 7.16 13.56 -12.93
CA SER A 296 6.84 12.30 -12.23
C SER A 296 6.55 11.15 -13.20
N ARG A 297 7.60 10.50 -13.73
CA ARG A 297 7.46 9.37 -14.68
C ARG A 297 6.91 8.09 -14.05
N ASN A 298 6.85 8.04 -12.72
CA ASN A 298 6.44 6.89 -11.93
C ASN A 298 5.02 7.05 -11.36
N VAL A 299 4.25 8.06 -11.78
CA VAL A 299 2.91 8.32 -11.26
C VAL A 299 1.89 8.41 -12.40
N VAL A 300 0.72 7.77 -12.23
CA VAL A 300 -0.46 7.93 -13.09
C VAL A 300 -1.68 8.31 -12.26
N VAL A 301 -2.61 9.05 -12.88
CA VAL A 301 -3.89 9.44 -12.26
C VAL A 301 -5.02 8.57 -12.81
N TYR A 302 -5.67 7.82 -11.93
CA TYR A 302 -6.88 7.06 -12.26
C TYR A 302 -8.07 7.67 -11.52
N ALA A 303 -9.12 8.02 -12.26
CA ALA A 303 -10.33 8.59 -11.70
C ALA A 303 -11.57 7.76 -12.07
N THR A 304 -12.55 7.68 -11.17
CA THR A 304 -13.88 7.15 -11.51
C THR A 304 -14.89 8.28 -11.65
N SER A 305 -15.90 8.11 -12.49
CA SER A 305 -17.05 9.00 -12.53
C SER A 305 -18.34 8.22 -12.74
N ASN A 306 -19.36 8.54 -11.94
CA ASN A 306 -20.69 7.94 -12.04
C ASN A 306 -21.55 8.55 -13.17
N ARG A 307 -21.13 9.66 -13.78
CA ARG A 307 -21.85 10.26 -14.90
C ARG A 307 -21.47 9.56 -16.21
N ARG A 308 -22.33 8.67 -16.69
CA ARG A 308 -22.25 8.00 -18.02
C ARG A 308 -22.02 8.95 -19.20
N HIS A 309 -22.26 10.24 -19.01
CA HIS A 309 -22.28 11.24 -20.06
C HIS A 309 -21.62 12.55 -19.59
N ILE A 310 -20.31 12.56 -19.40
CA ILE A 310 -19.57 13.83 -19.48
C ILE A 310 -19.70 14.42 -20.90
N VAL A 311 -19.74 13.55 -21.92
CA VAL A 311 -19.63 13.91 -23.34
C VAL A 311 -20.98 14.02 -24.08
N ARG A 312 -22.09 13.60 -23.47
CA ARG A 312 -23.39 13.43 -24.17
C ARG A 312 -24.51 14.38 -23.76
N GLU A 313 -24.30 15.27 -22.80
CA GLU A 313 -25.14 16.46 -22.58
C GLU A 313 -24.97 17.50 -23.72
N ARG A 314 -24.74 17.04 -24.95
CA ARG A 314 -24.57 17.93 -26.11
C ARG A 314 -25.88 18.59 -26.54
N PHE A 315 -27.06 18.17 -26.08
CA PHE A 315 -28.30 18.54 -26.79
C PHE A 315 -29.62 18.71 -26.02
N GLU A 316 -29.71 18.56 -24.68
CA GLU A 316 -31.02 18.67 -23.99
C GLU A 316 -31.19 19.86 -23.03
N ASP A 317 -30.13 20.51 -22.54
CA ASP A 317 -30.27 21.73 -21.70
C ASP A 317 -30.29 23.03 -22.55
N ARG A 318 -30.96 22.98 -23.71
CA ARG A 318 -31.21 24.18 -24.54
C ARG A 318 -32.48 24.91 -24.12
N GLU A 319 -32.75 25.08 -22.83
CA GLU A 319 -33.84 25.97 -22.42
C GLU A 319 -33.67 26.45 -20.97
N GLY A 320 -33.08 27.65 -20.84
CA GLY A 320 -33.38 28.57 -19.74
C GLY A 320 -32.53 28.46 -18.47
N GLY A 321 -31.52 29.35 -18.39
CA GLY A 321 -30.87 29.76 -17.13
C GLY A 321 -29.53 29.10 -16.86
N GLU A 322 -28.58 29.89 -16.35
CA GLU A 322 -27.24 29.49 -15.84
C GLU A 322 -26.10 29.35 -16.87
N VAL A 323 -25.56 30.50 -17.30
CA VAL A 323 -24.24 30.59 -17.98
C VAL A 323 -23.14 29.86 -17.19
N HIS A 324 -23.15 29.92 -15.85
CA HIS A 324 -22.18 29.24 -14.98
C HIS A 324 -22.23 27.71 -15.04
N ARG A 325 -23.41 27.08 -15.26
CA ARG A 325 -23.51 25.62 -15.44
C ARG A 325 -22.89 25.18 -16.76
N ASN A 326 -23.05 25.97 -17.80
CA ASN A 326 -22.47 25.68 -19.10
C ASN A 326 -20.93 25.80 -19.08
N ASP A 327 -20.38 26.77 -18.36
CA ASP A 327 -18.93 26.93 -18.20
C ASP A 327 -18.33 25.76 -17.41
N ALA A 328 -18.96 25.36 -16.30
CA ALA A 328 -18.53 24.20 -15.51
C ALA A 328 -18.61 22.88 -16.29
N MET A 329 -19.65 22.69 -17.12
CA MET A 329 -19.77 21.54 -18.02
C MET A 329 -18.68 21.56 -19.11
N GLN A 330 -18.37 22.71 -19.70
CA GLN A 330 -17.31 22.81 -20.72
C GLN A 330 -15.92 22.55 -20.13
N GLU A 331 -15.64 23.07 -18.94
CA GLU A 331 -14.38 22.79 -18.24
C GLU A 331 -14.26 21.31 -17.85
N MET A 332 -15.36 20.69 -17.45
CA MET A 332 -15.45 19.25 -17.17
C MET A 332 -15.20 18.39 -18.41
N ILE A 333 -15.75 18.74 -19.57
CA ILE A 333 -15.45 18.08 -20.85
C ILE A 333 -13.97 18.25 -21.19
N SER A 334 -13.45 19.48 -21.05
CA SER A 334 -12.03 19.77 -21.32
C SER A 334 -11.10 18.97 -20.42
N LEU A 335 -11.45 18.76 -19.14
CA LEU A 335 -10.65 17.97 -18.22
C LEU A 335 -10.77 16.47 -18.52
N SER A 336 -11.98 16.00 -18.86
CA SER A 336 -12.22 14.61 -19.26
C SER A 336 -11.40 14.25 -20.51
N ASP A 337 -11.39 15.10 -21.53
CA ASP A 337 -10.67 14.88 -22.80
C ASP A 337 -9.13 14.77 -22.64
N ARG A 338 -8.60 15.13 -21.47
CA ARG A 338 -7.15 15.03 -21.16
C ARG A 338 -6.74 13.70 -20.55
N PHE A 339 -7.70 12.85 -20.19
CA PHE A 339 -7.38 11.47 -19.85
C PHE A 339 -7.00 10.72 -21.13
N GLY A 340 -5.83 10.07 -21.11
CA GLY A 340 -5.32 9.36 -22.28
C GLY A 340 -6.08 8.06 -22.58
N LEU A 341 -6.84 7.55 -21.61
CA LEU A 341 -7.65 6.34 -21.78
C LEU A 341 -9.00 6.48 -21.06
N HIS A 342 -10.08 6.22 -21.80
CA HIS A 342 -11.45 6.20 -21.27
C HIS A 342 -11.99 4.78 -21.26
N ILE A 343 -12.42 4.31 -20.10
CA ILE A 343 -12.92 2.95 -19.93
C ILE A 343 -14.37 3.01 -19.45
N LEU A 344 -15.28 2.39 -20.22
CA LEU A 344 -16.71 2.35 -19.90
C LEU A 344 -17.08 1.03 -19.20
N PHE A 345 -17.66 1.17 -18.01
CA PHE A 345 -18.28 0.09 -17.23
C PHE A 345 -19.81 0.17 -17.39
N SER A 346 -20.34 -0.62 -18.31
CA SER A 346 -21.79 -0.78 -18.51
C SER A 346 -22.45 -1.55 -17.37
N ARG A 347 -23.76 -1.43 -17.19
CA ARG A 347 -24.48 -2.35 -16.29
C ARG A 347 -24.39 -3.77 -16.86
N PRO A 348 -24.25 -4.80 -16.01
CA PRO A 348 -24.28 -6.18 -16.45
C PRO A 348 -25.67 -6.51 -17.03
N ASP A 349 -25.69 -7.32 -18.08
CA ASP A 349 -26.93 -7.94 -18.54
C ASP A 349 -27.39 -9.04 -17.55
N LYS A 350 -28.52 -9.68 -17.80
CA LYS A 350 -29.03 -10.75 -16.93
C LYS A 350 -28.05 -11.91 -16.79
N LYS A 351 -27.44 -12.34 -17.90
CA LYS A 351 -26.54 -13.49 -17.91
C LYS A 351 -25.27 -13.18 -17.11
N THR A 352 -24.67 -12.01 -17.35
CA THR A 352 -23.53 -11.46 -16.61
C THR A 352 -23.85 -11.26 -15.14
N TYR A 353 -25.04 -10.79 -14.79
CA TYR A 353 -25.43 -10.63 -13.39
C TYR A 353 -25.55 -11.97 -12.66
N LEU A 354 -26.20 -12.96 -13.29
CA LEU A 354 -26.33 -14.29 -12.70
C LEU A 354 -24.98 -15.03 -12.62
N SER A 355 -24.05 -14.80 -13.56
CA SER A 355 -22.69 -15.34 -13.47
C SER A 355 -21.94 -14.76 -12.26
N ILE A 356 -22.09 -13.45 -11.98
CA ILE A 356 -21.52 -12.81 -10.78
C ILE A 356 -22.11 -13.43 -9.51
N VAL A 357 -23.43 -13.61 -9.43
CA VAL A 357 -24.10 -14.23 -8.27
C VAL A 357 -23.59 -15.65 -8.04
N ALA A 358 -23.51 -16.46 -9.10
CA ALA A 358 -23.02 -17.84 -9.01
C ALA A 358 -21.60 -17.92 -8.44
N LYS A 359 -20.67 -17.05 -8.89
CA LYS A 359 -19.30 -17.03 -8.33
C LYS A 359 -19.25 -16.62 -6.86
N LEU A 360 -20.08 -15.65 -6.47
CA LEU A 360 -20.18 -15.21 -5.08
C LEU A 360 -20.77 -16.31 -4.18
N CYS A 361 -21.79 -17.03 -4.65
CA CYS A 361 -22.35 -18.20 -3.98
C CYS A 361 -21.31 -19.30 -3.79
N HIS A 362 -20.58 -19.66 -4.85
CA HIS A 362 -19.51 -20.66 -4.77
C HIS A 362 -18.44 -20.29 -3.73
N SER A 363 -18.03 -19.01 -3.70
CA SER A 363 -17.05 -18.50 -2.72
C SER A 363 -17.58 -18.51 -1.28
N ALA A 364 -18.91 -18.40 -1.11
CA ALA A 364 -19.59 -18.48 0.17
C ALA A 364 -19.98 -19.91 0.59
N GLY A 365 -19.63 -20.94 -0.20
CA GLY A 365 -20.04 -22.33 0.06
C GLY A 365 -21.52 -22.62 -0.19
N LEU A 366 -22.21 -21.74 -0.91
CA LEU A 366 -23.59 -21.92 -1.37
C LEU A 366 -23.63 -22.58 -2.74
N ASP A 367 -24.73 -23.25 -3.08
CA ASP A 367 -24.94 -23.87 -4.40
C ASP A 367 -25.06 -22.79 -5.50
N PRO A 368 -24.07 -22.67 -6.41
CA PRO A 368 -24.08 -21.65 -7.47
C PRO A 368 -25.09 -21.93 -8.59
N ASP A 369 -25.52 -23.18 -8.76
CA ASP A 369 -26.40 -23.62 -9.85
C ASP A 369 -27.87 -23.72 -9.41
N SER A 370 -28.18 -23.37 -8.17
CA SER A 370 -29.55 -23.38 -7.63
C SER A 370 -30.47 -22.44 -8.45
N PRO A 371 -31.51 -22.98 -9.12
CA PRO A 371 -32.45 -22.16 -9.90
C PRO A 371 -33.22 -21.17 -9.04
N ASP A 372 -33.51 -21.54 -7.79
CA ASP A 372 -34.23 -20.70 -6.83
C ASP A 372 -33.39 -19.49 -6.42
N ILE A 373 -32.10 -19.69 -6.14
CA ILE A 373 -31.16 -18.61 -5.83
C ILE A 373 -31.03 -17.65 -7.02
N GLN A 374 -30.89 -18.19 -8.24
CA GLN A 374 -30.80 -17.35 -9.45
C GLN A 374 -32.07 -16.54 -9.71
N ALA A 375 -33.25 -17.14 -9.51
CA ALA A 375 -34.52 -16.46 -9.67
C ALA A 375 -34.72 -15.35 -8.62
N GLU A 376 -34.38 -15.62 -7.36
CA GLU A 376 -34.49 -14.65 -6.27
C GLU A 376 -33.47 -13.52 -6.41
N ALA A 377 -32.23 -13.83 -6.84
CA ALA A 377 -31.21 -12.83 -7.12
C ALA A 377 -31.65 -11.83 -8.19
N GLU A 378 -32.29 -12.32 -9.25
CA GLU A 378 -32.82 -11.48 -10.34
C GLU A 378 -33.97 -10.60 -9.85
N ARG A 379 -34.89 -11.14 -9.03
CA ARG A 379 -35.97 -10.35 -8.41
C ARG A 379 -35.40 -9.26 -7.51
N PHE A 380 -34.40 -9.60 -6.69
CA PHE A 380 -33.72 -8.67 -5.80
C PHE A 380 -33.10 -7.49 -6.57
N ALA A 381 -32.42 -7.76 -7.69
CA ALA A 381 -31.85 -6.72 -8.54
C ALA A 381 -32.92 -5.81 -9.17
N LEU A 382 -33.99 -6.39 -9.72
CA LEU A 382 -35.06 -5.62 -10.36
C LEU A 382 -35.77 -4.70 -9.37
N MET A 383 -36.02 -5.17 -8.13
CA MET A 383 -36.63 -4.35 -7.07
C MET A 383 -35.75 -3.16 -6.64
N ARG A 384 -34.42 -3.28 -6.78
CA ARG A 384 -33.44 -2.25 -6.35
C ARG A 384 -32.89 -1.40 -7.49
N GLY A 385 -33.60 -1.31 -8.61
CA GLY A 385 -33.28 -0.37 -9.68
C GLY A 385 -32.31 -0.89 -10.75
N GLY A 386 -32.08 -2.20 -10.79
CA GLY A 386 -31.36 -2.88 -11.88
C GLY A 386 -30.22 -3.78 -11.42
N ARG A 387 -29.46 -4.31 -12.37
CA ARG A 387 -28.39 -5.27 -12.10
C ARG A 387 -27.06 -4.56 -11.84
N SER A 388 -26.35 -4.98 -10.79
CA SER A 388 -24.99 -4.50 -10.47
C SER A 388 -24.24 -5.53 -9.62
N ALA A 389 -22.90 -5.48 -9.67
CA ALA A 389 -22.08 -6.37 -8.86
C ALA A 389 -22.27 -6.10 -7.35
N ARG A 390 -22.49 -4.83 -6.97
CA ARG A 390 -22.82 -4.46 -5.59
C ARG A 390 -24.11 -5.12 -5.11
N LEU A 391 -25.17 -5.13 -5.93
CA LEU A 391 -26.43 -5.78 -5.57
C LEU A 391 -26.32 -7.30 -5.51
N ALA A 392 -25.52 -7.91 -6.38
CA ALA A 392 -25.23 -9.35 -6.31
C ALA A 392 -24.57 -9.72 -4.98
N ARG A 393 -23.57 -8.95 -4.53
CA ARG A 393 -22.93 -9.17 -3.23
C ARG A 393 -23.90 -8.96 -2.06
N GLN A 394 -24.67 -7.87 -2.06
CA GLN A 394 -25.69 -7.63 -1.02
C GLN A 394 -26.73 -8.75 -0.95
N PHE A 395 -27.11 -9.34 -2.09
CA PHE A 395 -28.02 -10.47 -2.12
C PHE A 395 -27.39 -11.72 -1.48
N VAL A 396 -26.17 -12.10 -1.87
CA VAL A 396 -25.47 -13.25 -1.30
C VAL A 396 -25.22 -13.06 0.20
N ASP A 397 -24.78 -11.87 0.62
CA ASP A 397 -24.61 -11.53 2.05
C ASP A 397 -25.93 -11.69 2.82
N SER A 398 -27.07 -11.33 2.21
CA SER A 398 -28.39 -11.50 2.83
C SER A 398 -28.80 -12.97 2.98
N LEU A 399 -28.40 -13.85 2.05
CA LEU A 399 -28.63 -15.29 2.17
C LEU A 399 -27.81 -15.88 3.31
N ILE A 400 -26.54 -15.47 3.45
CA ILE A 400 -25.66 -15.92 4.53
C ILE A 400 -26.23 -15.47 5.89
N ALA A 401 -26.65 -14.21 5.99
CA ALA A 401 -27.21 -13.66 7.23
C ALA A 401 -28.54 -14.32 7.63
N GLY A 402 -29.33 -14.81 6.66
CA GLY A 402 -30.59 -15.52 6.91
C GLY A 402 -30.45 -17.01 7.26
N GLN A 403 -29.24 -17.57 7.16
CA GLN A 403 -28.93 -18.96 7.53
C GLN A 403 -28.38 -19.10 8.97
N GLY A 404 -28.27 -17.99 9.72
CA GLY A 404 -27.77 -17.92 11.10
C GLY A 404 -28.85 -17.96 12.18
#